data_AF-A0A5C8TA73-F1
#
_entry.id   AF-A0A5C8TA73-F1
#
_cell.length_a   1.000
_cell.length_b   1.000
_cell.length_c   1.000
_cell.angle_alpha   90.00
_cell.angle_beta   90.00
_cell.angle_gamma   90.00
#
_symmetry.space_group_name_H-M   'P 1'
#
loop_
_entity.id
_entity.type
_entity.pdbx_description
1 polymer ?
#
loop_
_entity_poly.entity_id
_entity_poly.type
_entity_poly.pdbx_seq_one_letter_code
_entity_poly.pdbx_strand_id
1 'polypeptide(L)'
;MPNVVTFPEPAPVPTPVSRYEEITVYGTVGPITVALARRTDAQEGLIHVVLIGSAIGLEMVATLPDDDKGRAVADFTGPAVLRATELAETEFAARPEVC
;
A
#
# COMPACT_ATOMS: atom_id res chain seq x y z
N MET A 1 10.29 47.71 1.42
CA MET A 1 9.73 46.78 0.42
C MET A 1 10.18 45.38 0.80
N PRO A 2 9.30 44.42 1.16
CA PRO A 2 9.74 43.08 1.52
C PRO A 2 9.97 42.25 0.24
N ASN A 3 11.15 41.67 0.11
CA ASN A 3 11.45 40.72 -0.96
C ASN A 3 10.86 39.36 -0.59
N VAL A 4 9.77 38.99 -1.26
CA VAL A 4 9.20 37.64 -1.17
C VAL A 4 10.06 36.72 -2.03
N VAL A 5 10.83 35.84 -1.38
CA VAL A 5 11.56 34.77 -2.06
C VAL A 5 10.60 33.61 -2.21
N THR A 6 10.05 33.44 -3.42
CA THR A 6 9.23 32.28 -3.76
C THR A 6 10.17 31.09 -3.92
N PHE A 7 10.11 30.14 -2.98
CA PHE A 7 10.75 28.84 -3.16
C PHE A 7 10.00 28.08 -4.25
N PRO A 8 10.69 27.47 -5.23
CA PRO A 8 10.01 26.58 -6.17
C PRO A 8 9.41 25.43 -5.37
N GLU A 9 8.10 25.25 -5.52
CA GLU A 9 7.39 24.08 -5.01
C GLU A 9 8.11 22.84 -5.57
N PRO A 10 8.52 21.88 -4.71
CA PRO A 10 9.20 20.69 -5.20
C PRO A 10 8.28 20.03 -6.23
N ALA A 11 8.77 19.90 -7.47
CA ALA A 11 8.04 19.19 -8.51
C ALA A 11 7.64 17.82 -7.94
N PRO A 12 6.39 17.35 -8.15
CA PRO A 12 6.00 16.03 -7.72
C PRO A 12 7.00 15.07 -8.35
N VAL A 13 7.81 14.43 -7.51
CA VAL A 13 8.74 13.40 -7.95
C VAL A 13 7.86 12.39 -8.68
N PRO A 14 8.06 12.14 -9.98
CA PRO A 14 7.30 11.11 -10.66
C PRO A 14 7.60 9.84 -9.90
N THR A 15 6.60 9.32 -9.20
CA THR A 15 6.69 8.05 -8.49
C THR A 15 7.20 7.09 -9.55
N PRO A 16 8.40 6.50 -9.40
CA PRO A 16 8.83 5.49 -10.34
C PRO A 16 7.67 4.50 -10.37
N VAL A 17 7.15 4.24 -11.56
CA VAL A 17 6.23 3.12 -11.79
C VAL A 17 7.10 1.88 -11.64
N SER A 18 7.57 1.63 -10.42
CA SER A 18 8.17 0.38 -9.99
C SER A 18 7.15 -0.65 -10.41
N ARG A 19 7.53 -1.44 -11.41
CA ARG A 19 6.67 -2.42 -12.03
C ARG A 19 6.50 -3.53 -11.00
N TYR A 20 5.48 -3.41 -10.17
CA TYR A 20 5.08 -4.46 -9.25
C TYR A 20 4.33 -5.52 -10.05
N GLU A 21 4.81 -6.75 -9.98
CA GLU A 21 4.08 -7.92 -10.43
C GLU A 21 3.21 -8.40 -9.28
N GLU A 22 1.91 -8.45 -9.50
CA GLU A 22 0.97 -9.04 -8.55
C GLU A 22 1.15 -10.56 -8.55
N ILE A 23 1.45 -11.12 -7.37
CA ILE A 23 1.61 -12.57 -7.17
C ILE A 23 0.27 -13.17 -6.72
N THR A 24 -0.34 -12.57 -5.70
CA THR A 24 -1.57 -13.06 -5.07
C THR A 24 -2.40 -11.87 -4.59
N VAL A 25 -3.71 -11.89 -4.84
CA VAL A 25 -4.64 -10.96 -4.20
C VAL A 25 -5.26 -11.63 -2.99
N TYR A 26 -5.11 -11.01 -1.82
CA TYR A 26 -5.72 -11.52 -0.58
C TYR A 26 -7.19 -11.13 -0.46
N GLY A 27 -7.56 -9.94 -0.96
CA GLY A 27 -8.95 -9.49 -1.00
C GLY A 27 -9.08 -8.02 -1.35
N THR A 28 -10.31 -7.53 -1.35
CA THR A 28 -10.63 -6.12 -1.61
C THR A 28 -11.72 -5.65 -0.64
N VAL A 29 -11.53 -4.46 -0.08
CA VAL A 29 -12.42 -3.78 0.85
C VAL A 29 -12.74 -2.42 0.26
N GLY A 30 -13.96 -2.25 -0.26
CA GLY A 30 -14.34 -1.01 -0.96
C GLY A 30 -13.36 -0.68 -2.10
N PRO A 31 -12.74 0.52 -2.12
CA PRO A 31 -11.78 0.91 -3.14
C PRO A 31 -10.33 0.43 -2.87
N ILE A 32 -10.10 -0.38 -1.84
CA ILE A 32 -8.77 -0.80 -1.39
C ILE A 32 -8.57 -2.30 -1.63
N THR A 33 -7.53 -2.67 -2.38
CA THR A 33 -7.11 -4.04 -2.64
C THR A 33 -5.86 -4.36 -1.82
N VAL A 34 -5.85 -5.52 -1.15
CA VAL A 34 -4.68 -6.04 -0.44
C VAL A 34 -4.08 -7.17 -1.28
N ALA A 35 -2.81 -7.03 -1.65
CA ALA A 35 -2.12 -7.98 -2.52
C ALA A 35 -0.69 -8.26 -2.05
N LEU A 36 -0.18 -9.42 -2.43
CA LEU A 36 1.22 -9.76 -2.45
C LEU A 36 1.78 -9.38 -3.82
N ALA A 37 2.81 -8.55 -3.84
CA ALA A 37 3.45 -8.09 -5.05
C ALA A 37 4.98 -8.24 -4.97
N ARG A 38 5.61 -8.45 -6.11
CA ARG A 38 7.07 -8.47 -6.26
C ARG A 38 7.52 -7.33 -7.15
N ARG A 39 8.58 -6.64 -6.75
CA ARG A 39 9.21 -5.63 -7.61
C ARG A 39 9.97 -6.32 -8.74
N THR A 40 9.68 -5.94 -9.98
CA THR A 40 10.42 -6.45 -11.16
C THR A 40 11.69 -5.66 -11.45
N ASP A 41 11.88 -4.50 -10.79
CA ASP A 41 13.01 -3.59 -10.98
C ASP A 41 14.05 -3.63 -9.83
N ALA A 42 13.72 -4.32 -8.73
CA ALA A 42 14.58 -4.46 -7.57
C ALA A 42 15.22 -5.85 -7.52
N GLN A 43 16.28 -5.95 -6.72
CA GLN A 43 17.05 -7.18 -6.49
C GLN A 43 16.11 -8.38 -6.28
N GLU A 44 16.31 -9.43 -7.08
CA GLU A 44 15.56 -10.68 -6.99
C GLU A 44 15.57 -11.19 -5.54
N GLY A 45 14.40 -11.63 -5.05
CA GLY A 45 14.30 -12.27 -3.73
C GLY A 45 13.51 -11.51 -2.66
N LEU A 46 12.74 -10.47 -3.01
CA LEU A 46 11.81 -9.82 -2.08
C LEU A 46 10.36 -9.85 -2.60
N ILE A 47 9.44 -10.12 -1.68
CA ILE A 47 8.00 -9.99 -1.86
C ILE A 47 7.45 -8.94 -0.89
N HIS A 48 6.37 -8.28 -1.27
CA HIS A 48 5.80 -7.16 -0.54
C HIS A 48 4.29 -7.34 -0.37
N VAL A 49 3.81 -7.20 0.87
CA VAL A 49 2.37 -7.05 1.10
C VAL A 49 2.05 -5.57 0.88
N VAL A 50 1.14 -5.29 -0.04
CA VAL A 50 0.78 -3.93 -0.46
C VAL A 50 -0.72 -3.68 -0.34
N LEU A 51 -1.04 -2.43 -0.05
CA LEU A 51 -2.37 -1.84 -0.13
C LEU A 51 -2.43 -1.00 -1.41
N ILE A 52 -3.46 -1.23 -2.23
CA ILE A 52 -3.65 -0.53 -3.50
C ILE A 52 -5.03 0.12 -3.46
N GLY A 53 -5.11 1.44 -3.52
CA GLY A 53 -6.39 2.15 -3.55
C GLY A 53 -6.31 3.47 -4.29
N SER A 54 -7.42 3.94 -4.83
CA SER A 54 -7.46 5.18 -5.62
C SER A 54 -7.08 6.42 -4.81
N ALA A 55 -7.41 6.45 -3.51
CA ALA A 55 -7.09 7.54 -2.61
C ALA A 55 -5.69 7.44 -1.96
N ILE A 56 -5.19 6.21 -1.80
CA ILE A 56 -3.94 5.91 -1.07
C ILE A 56 -2.76 5.68 -2.03
N GLY A 57 -3.04 5.41 -3.30
CA GLY A 57 -2.04 4.93 -4.25
C GLY A 57 -1.62 3.49 -3.92
N LEU A 58 -0.31 3.24 -3.98
CA LEU A 58 0.30 1.99 -3.56
C LEU A 58 1.07 2.24 -2.27
N GLU A 59 0.68 1.55 -1.20
CA GLU A 59 1.34 1.59 0.10
C GLU A 59 1.90 0.22 0.46
N MET A 60 3.13 0.19 0.97
CA MET A 60 3.82 -1.05 1.32
C MET A 60 3.68 -1.32 2.82
N VAL A 61 3.04 -2.42 3.16
CA VAL A 61 2.78 -2.81 4.55
C VAL A 61 3.92 -3.65 5.12
N ALA A 62 4.45 -4.56 4.31
CA ALA A 62 5.55 -5.44 4.71
C ALA A 62 6.47 -5.74 3.53
N THR A 63 7.75 -5.92 3.82
CA THR A 63 8.76 -6.45 2.89
C THR A 63 9.34 -7.71 3.50
N LEU A 64 9.34 -8.79 2.72
CA LEU A 64 9.70 -10.13 3.16
C LEU A 64 10.63 -10.78 2.12
N PRO A 65 11.49 -11.72 2.53
CA PRO A 65 12.25 -12.52 1.58
C PRO A 65 11.31 -13.41 0.74
N ASP A 66 11.65 -13.62 -0.53
CA ASP A 66 10.96 -14.55 -1.43
C ASP A 66 11.42 -16.00 -1.17
N ASP A 67 11.19 -16.47 0.05
CA ASP A 67 11.38 -17.86 0.46
C ASP A 67 10.10 -18.43 1.08
N ASP A 68 10.06 -19.74 1.34
CA ASP A 68 8.88 -20.40 1.90
C ASP A 68 8.43 -19.79 3.24
N LYS A 69 9.38 -19.28 4.03
CA LYS A 69 9.09 -18.66 5.33
C LYS A 69 8.49 -17.28 5.15
N GLY A 70 9.04 -16.47 4.26
CA GLY A 70 8.53 -15.15 3.89
C GLY A 70 7.14 -15.26 3.27
N ARG A 71 6.91 -16.27 2.43
CA ARG A 71 5.58 -16.57 1.88
C ARG A 71 4.59 -16.97 2.97
N ALA A 72 4.97 -17.82 3.92
CA ALA A 72 4.11 -18.16 5.06
C ALA A 72 3.78 -16.94 5.92
N VAL A 73 4.73 -16.02 6.14
CA VAL A 73 4.49 -14.76 6.85
C VAL A 73 3.57 -13.85 6.03
N ALA A 74 3.75 -13.77 4.71
CA ALA A 74 2.89 -13.00 3.82
C ALA A 74 1.44 -13.53 3.85
N ASP A 75 1.25 -14.84 3.83
CA ASP A 75 -0.05 -15.50 3.87
C ASP A 75 -0.76 -15.35 5.22
N PHE A 76 -0.01 -15.10 6.29
CA PHE A 76 -0.59 -14.68 7.57
C PHE A 76 -0.91 -13.17 7.58
N THR A 77 0.02 -12.36 7.09
CA THR A 77 -0.05 -10.89 7.16
C THR A 77 -1.11 -10.33 6.22
N GLY A 78 -1.22 -10.84 4.99
CA GLY A 78 -2.17 -10.38 3.98
C GLY A 78 -3.63 -10.42 4.46
N PRO A 79 -4.14 -11.58 4.92
CA PRO A 79 -5.47 -11.66 5.51
C PRO A 79 -5.65 -10.81 6.76
N ALA A 80 -4.61 -10.66 7.60
CA ALA A 80 -4.67 -9.81 8.79
C ALA A 80 -4.82 -8.32 8.43
N VAL A 81 -4.06 -7.86 7.43
CA VAL A 81 -4.17 -6.51 6.87
C VAL A 81 -5.54 -6.29 6.25
N LEU A 82 -6.06 -7.26 5.49
CA LEU A 82 -7.41 -7.20 4.93
C LEU A 82 -8.47 -6.99 6.02
N ARG A 83 -8.42 -7.77 7.11
CA ARG A 83 -9.34 -7.60 8.24
C ARG A 83 -9.15 -6.26 8.95
N ALA A 84 -7.93 -5.77 9.08
CA ALA A 84 -7.68 -4.45 9.64
C ALA A 84 -8.28 -3.34 8.77
N THR A 85 -8.18 -3.45 7.44
CA THR A 85 -8.80 -2.52 6.50
C THR A 85 -10.33 -2.57 6.59
N GLU A 86 -10.93 -3.77 6.66
CA GLU A 86 -12.39 -3.92 6.87
C GLU A 86 -12.86 -3.23 8.15
N LEU A 87 -12.11 -3.40 9.25
CA LEU A 87 -12.42 -2.76 10.53
C LEU A 87 -12.29 -1.24 10.46
N ALA A 88 -11.23 -0.73 9.82
CA ALA A 88 -11.00 0.70 9.65
C ALA A 88 -12.12 1.37 8.82
N GLU A 89 -12.53 0.74 7.72
CA GLU A 89 -13.65 1.22 6.89
C GLU A 89 -14.98 1.18 7.67
N THR A 90 -15.20 0.13 8.46
CA THR A 90 -16.40 0.01 9.30
C THR A 90 -16.43 1.06 10.41
N GLU A 91 -15.30 1.35 11.05
CA GLU A 91 -15.18 2.41 12.06
C GLU A 91 -15.42 3.79 11.45
N PHE A 92 -14.91 4.03 10.24
CA PHE A 92 -15.13 5.28 9.53
C PHE A 92 -16.60 5.46 9.13
N ALA A 93 -17.26 4.39 8.67
CA ALA A 93 -18.69 4.38 8.37
C ALA A 93 -19.58 4.48 9.62
N ALA A 94 -19.08 4.04 10.78
CA ALA A 94 -19.78 4.11 12.06
C ALA A 94 -19.66 5.47 12.76
N ARG A 95 -18.90 6.43 12.22
CA ARG A 95 -18.88 7.80 12.75
C ARG A 95 -20.23 8.46 12.44
N PRO A 96 -21.08 8.75 13.45
CA PRO A 96 -22.31 9.49 13.20
C PRO A 96 -21.94 10.88 12.70
N GLU A 97 -22.55 11.27 11.59
CA GLU A 97 -22.50 12.63 11.07
C GLU A 97 -22.79 13.59 12.23
N VAL A 98 -21.81 14.44 12.57
CA VAL A 98 -22.04 15.53 13.50
C VAL A 98 -22.91 16.52 12.75
N CYS A 99 -24.18 16.59 13.17
CA CYS A 99 -25.25 17.45 12.67
C CYS A 99 -24.84 18.93 12.49
#